data_AF-A0A1Q7CH96-F1
#
_entry.id   AF-A0A1Q7CH96-F1
#
_cell.length_a   1.000
_cell.length_b   1.000
_cell.length_c   1.000
_cell.angle_alpha   90.00
_cell.angle_beta   90.00
_cell.angle_gamma   90.00
#
_symmetry.space_group_name_H-M   'P 1'
#
loop_
_entity.id
_entity.type
_entity.pdbx_description
1 polymer ?
#
loop_
_entity_poly.entity_id
_entity_poly.type
_entity_poly.pdbx_seq_one_letter_code
_entity_poly.pdbx_strand_id
1 'polypeptide(L)' 'MAYDVIENEIARHTEQWGNILQAFSTYESRHDAKDVMPFARGINSFQLFSDGTRWWILTIYWQEEGPENPLPAEFLPHSR' A
#
# COMPACT_ATOMS: atom_id res chain seq x y z
N MET A 1 -3.45 -22.65 -12.20
CA MET A 1 -4.62 -22.12 -11.46
C MET A 1 -4.19 -20.77 -10.91
N ALA A 2 -4.90 -19.69 -11.23
CA ALA A 2 -4.65 -18.42 -10.57
C ALA A 2 -5.19 -18.55 -9.15
N TYR A 3 -4.36 -18.33 -8.14
CA TYR A 3 -4.85 -18.17 -6.78
C TYR A 3 -5.50 -16.80 -6.73
N ASP A 4 -6.73 -16.71 -6.24
CA ASP A 4 -7.33 -15.42 -5.93
C ASP A 4 -6.45 -14.76 -4.85
N VAL A 5 -5.99 -13.54 -5.12
CA VAL A 5 -5.22 -12.73 -4.18
C VAL A 5 -6.09 -11.54 -3.81
N ILE A 6 -6.31 -11.38 -2.51
CA ILE A 6 -6.98 -10.22 -1.94
C ILE A 6 -5.92 -9.36 -1.28
N GLU A 7 -5.65 -8.20 -1.88
CA GLU A 7 -4.78 -7.17 -1.30
C GLU A 7 -5.65 -6.16 -0.54
N ASN A 8 -5.29 -5.89 0.71
CA ASN A 8 -5.95 -4.90 1.56
C ASN A 8 -4.94 -3.85 2.03
N GLU A 9 -5.28 -2.57 1.87
CA GLU A 9 -4.53 -1.48 2.50
C GLU A 9 -4.79 -1.48 4.00
N ILE A 10 -3.72 -1.50 4.79
CA ILE A 10 -3.78 -1.45 6.26
C ILE A 10 -3.32 -0.10 6.82
N ALA A 11 -2.48 0.64 6.10
CA ALA A 11 -2.03 1.97 6.49
C ALA A 11 -1.70 2.83 5.28
N ARG A 12 -1.77 4.15 5.43
CA ARG A 12 -1.45 5.11 4.38
C ARG A 12 -0.77 6.36 4.95
N HIS A 13 0.33 6.77 4.33
CA HIS A 13 0.94 8.09 4.52
C HIS A 13 0.83 8.88 3.23
N THR A 14 0.41 10.14 3.31
CA THR A 14 0.24 11.00 2.12
C THR A 14 0.87 12.35 2.32
N GLU A 15 1.59 12.81 1.30
CA GLU A 15 2.06 14.18 1.17
C GLU A 15 1.40 14.80 -0.07
N GLN A 16 0.75 15.94 0.09
CA GLN A 16 0.03 16.62 -0.99
C GLN A 16 0.45 18.09 -1.10
N TRP A 17 0.73 18.54 -2.32
CA TRP A 17 0.87 19.94 -2.65
C TRP A 17 0.20 20.26 -3.99
N GLY A 18 -0.82 21.12 -3.97
CA GLY A 18 -1.61 21.45 -5.16
C GLY A 18 -2.21 20.19 -5.80
N ASN A 19 -1.84 19.94 -7.05
CA ASN A 19 -2.27 18.82 -7.88
C ASN A 19 -1.31 17.62 -7.87
N ILE A 20 -0.34 17.59 -6.94
CA ILE A 20 0.62 16.51 -6.76
C ILE A 20 0.31 15.78 -5.44
N LEU A 21 0.26 14.45 -5.47
CA LEU A 21 0.15 13.62 -4.28
C LEU A 21 1.17 12.49 -4.35
N GLN A 22 1.94 12.32 -3.28
CA GLN A 22 2.78 11.15 -3.03
C GLN A 22 2.12 10.33 -1.92
N ALA A 23 1.98 9.02 -2.13
CA ALA A 23 1.40 8.14 -1.12
C ALA A 23 2.24 6.88 -0.96
N PHE A 24 2.51 6.52 0.30
CA PHE A 24 2.89 5.17 0.68
C PHE A 24 1.65 4.48 1.26
N SER A 25 1.35 3.30 0.74
CA SER A 25 0.20 2.47 1.12
C SER A 25 0.71 1.10 1.53
N THR A 26 0.60 0.77 2.81
CA THR A 26 1.00 -0.53 3.33
C THR A 26 -0.11 -1.52 3.06
N TYR A 27 0.23 -2.62 2.41
CA TYR A 27 -0.71 -3.67 2.04
C TYR A 27 -0.45 -4.97 2.80
N GLU A 28 -1.51 -5.79 2.88
CA GLU A 28 -1.45 -7.20 3.22
C GLU A 28 -2.16 -8.03 2.15
N SER A 29 -1.55 -9.16 1.75
CA SER A 29 -2.09 -10.08 0.76
C SER A 29 -2.54 -11.39 1.41
N ARG A 30 -3.76 -11.83 1.08
CA ARG A 30 -4.39 -13.06 1.57
C ARG A 30 -4.94 -13.88 0.40
N HIS A 31 -5.07 -15.19 0.58
CA HIS A 31 -5.76 -16.05 -0.39
C HIS A 31 -7.26 -16.12 -0.08
N ASP A 32 -7.63 -16.02 1.20
CA ASP A 32 -9.00 -15.88 1.66
C ASP A 32 -9.10 -14.74 2.69
N ALA A 33 -10.19 -13.97 2.66
CA ALA A 33 -10.42 -12.88 3.62
C ALA A 33 -10.47 -13.37 5.09
N LYS A 34 -10.72 -14.66 5.31
CA LYS A 34 -10.77 -15.31 6.63
C LYS A 34 -9.41 -15.84 7.10
N ASP A 35 -8.38 -15.80 6.25
CA ASP A 35 -7.03 -16.20 6.67
C ASP A 35 -6.61 -15.38 7.89
N VAL A 36 -6.08 -16.02 8.92
CA VAL A 36 -5.69 -15.34 10.17
C VAL A 36 -4.51 -14.39 9.91
N MET A 37 -3.51 -14.85 9.16
CA MET A 37 -2.32 -14.08 8.82
C MET A 37 -2.22 -13.89 7.31
N PRO A 38 -1.71 -12.74 6.84
CA PRO A 38 -1.42 -12.56 5.43
C PRO A 38 -0.21 -13.39 5.03
N PHE A 39 -0.15 -13.81 3.77
CA PHE A 39 1.00 -14.53 3.24
C PHE A 39 2.11 -13.58 2.73
N ALA A 40 1.75 -12.32 2.42
CA ALA A 40 2.69 -11.27 2.05
C ALA A 40 2.21 -9.91 2.58
N ARG A 41 3.16 -9.01 2.80
CA ARG A 41 2.91 -7.60 3.14
C ARG A 41 3.95 -6.75 2.41
N GLY A 42 3.67 -5.47 2.27
CA GLY A 42 4.63 -4.55 1.66
C GLY A 42 4.09 -3.14 1.59
N ILE A 43 4.80 -2.28 0.86
CA ILE A 43 4.38 -0.89 0.64
C ILE A 43 4.31 -0.63 -0.86
N ASN A 44 3.17 -0.11 -1.30
CA ASN A 44 2.99 0.52 -2.59
C ASN A 44 3.35 2.01 -2.48
N SER A 45 4.28 2.46 -3.32
CA SER A 45 4.64 3.86 -3.53
C SER A 45 3.94 4.40 -4.77
N PHE A 46 3.09 5.39 -4.57
CA PHE A 46 2.32 6.01 -5.63
C PHE A 46 2.74 7.46 -5.84
N GLN A 47 2.95 7.82 -7.10
CA GLN A 47 2.96 9.21 -7.55
C GLN A 47 1.67 9.49 -8.31
N LEU A 48 0.90 10.47 -7.86
CA LEU A 48 -0.39 10.84 -8.45
C LEU A 48 -0.42 12.30 -8.91
N PHE A 49 -1.21 12.53 -9.95
CA PHE A 49 -1.54 13.84 -10.50
C PHE A 49 -3.05 14.05 -10.53
N SER A 50 -3.52 15.24 -10.17
CA SER A 50 -4.92 15.64 -10.35
C SER A 50 -5.08 16.57 -11.55
N ASP A 51 -6.02 16.26 -12.43
CA ASP A 51 -6.45 17.18 -13.51
C ASP A 51 -7.52 18.19 -13.05
N GLY A 52 -7.86 18.19 -11.76
CA GLY A 52 -8.93 19.01 -11.18
C GLY A 52 -10.30 18.31 -11.11
N THR A 53 -10.47 17.16 -11.77
CA THR A 53 -11.70 16.34 -11.73
C THR A 53 -11.47 14.97 -11.11
N ARG A 54 -10.28 14.39 -11.30
CA ARG A 54 -9.88 13.09 -10.75
C ARG A 54 -8.38 12.99 -10.55
N TRP A 55 -7.97 12.06 -9.70
CA TRP A 55 -6.58 11.66 -9.54
C TRP A 55 -6.22 10.56 -10.55
N TRP A 56 -5.01 10.67 -11.09
CA TRP A 56 -4.38 9.70 -11.98
C TRP A 56 -3.12 9.18 -11.31
N ILE A 57 -2.95 7.86 -11.29
CA ILE A 57 -1.69 7.24 -10.92
C ILE A 57 -0.74 7.44 -12.09
N LEU A 58 0.36 8.16 -11.87
CA LEU A 58 1.43 8.34 -12.86
C LEU A 58 2.44 7.19 -12.77
N THR A 59 2.80 6.84 -11.53
CA THR A 59 3.77 5.79 -11.24
C THR A 59 3.30 4.98 -10.04
N ILE A 60 3.53 3.67 -10.09
CA ILE A 60 3.51 2.79 -8.94
C ILE A 60 4.84 2.04 -8.88
N TYR A 61 5.42 1.95 -7.69
CA TYR A 61 6.48 1.01 -7.35
C TYR A 61 6.09 0.30 -6.06
N TRP A 62 6.48 -0.95 -5.89
CA TRP A 62 6.18 -1.70 -4.67
C TRP A 62 7.41 -2.43 -4.17
N GLN A 63 7.48 -2.59 -2.86
CA GLN A 63 8.48 -3.41 -2.20
C GLN A 63 7.80 -4.30 -1.16
N GLU A 64 7.99 -5.61 -1.30
CA GLU A 64 7.53 -6.60 -0.33
C GLU A 64 8.40 -6.54 0.93
N GLU A 65 7.80 -6.78 2.08
CA GLU A 65 8.49 -6.94 3.35
C GLU A 65 9.39 -8.19 3.30
N GLY A 66 10.61 -8.07 3.83
CA GLY A 66 11.51 -9.22 3.95
C GLY A 66 12.42 -9.13 5.16
N PRO A 67 13.21 -10.17 5.45
CA PRO A 67 14.11 -10.20 6.62
C PRO A 67 15.11 -9.04 6.67
N GLU A 68 15.57 -8.56 5.51
CA GLU A 68 16.51 -7.45 5.40
C GLU A 68 15.83 -6.07 5.33
N ASN A 69 14.52 -6.04 5.09
CA ASN A 69 13.72 -4.83 4.99
C ASN A 69 12.34 -5.06 5.64
N PRO A 70 12.27 -5.10 6.98
CA PRO A 70 11.01 -5.22 7.69
C PRO A 70 10.15 -3.96 7.48
N LEU A 71 8.83 -4.08 7.64
CA LEU A 71 7.95 -2.91 7.59
C LEU A 71 8.28 -1.94 8.74
N PRO A 72 8.60 -0.67 8.45
CA PRO A 72 8.82 0.32 9.48
C PRO A 72 7.54 0.57 10.30
N ALA A 73 7.70 0.80 11.60
CA ALA A 73 6.57 0.98 12.50
C ALA A 73 5.71 2.20 12.14
N GLU A 74 6.30 3.26 11.56
CA GLU A 74 5.54 4.42 11.09
C GLU A 74 4.58 4.13 9.92
N PHE A 75 4.80 3.03 9.20
CA PHE A 75 3.94 2.60 8.09
C PHE A 75 2.99 1.46 8.48
N LEU A 76 2.82 1.21 9.78
CA LEU A 76 1.84 0.26 10.30
C LEU A 76 0.65 1.00 10.94
N PRO A 77 -0.53 0.37 11.04
CA PRO A 77 -1.65 0.94 11.76
C PRO A 77 -1.23 1.28 13.20
N HIS A 78 -1.47 2.51 13.63
CA HIS A 78 -1.31 2.84 15.04
C HIS A 78 -2.34 2.05 15.86
N SER A 79 -1.88 1.36 16.90
CA SER A 79 -2.76 0.80 17.92
C SER A 79 -3.58 1.95 18.51
N ARG A 80 -4.90 1.87 18.33
CA ARG A 80 -5.85 2.79 18.96
C ARG A 80 -5.87 2.63 20.47
#